data_AF-A0AAP6ZWU0-F1
#
_entry.id   AF-A0AAP6ZWU0-F1
#
_cell.length_a   1.000
_cell.length_b   1.000
_cell.length_c   1.000
_cell.angle_alpha   90.00
_cell.angle_beta   90.00
_cell.angle_gamma   90.00
#
_symmetry.space_group_name_H-M   'P 1'
#
loop_
_entity.id
_entity.type
_entity.pdbx_description
1 polymer ?
#
loop_
_entity_poly.entity_id
_entity_poly.type
_entity_poly.pdbx_seq_one_letter_code
_entity_poly.pdbx_strand_id
1 'polypeptide(L)'
;MISVIIPTVLHTELVKQCVTSFINTVHQLAYEIIIVDDGSTAWIQQDLQAWSDLLPQVRFIGKTANEGFSKTVNCGIQHAQGDYVLIVNNDVVFFEPGWLQHMLVAMNSSPDIGIVGARLLYPNLTIQHGGVVPTQKGHFDHRYRGQEAHYPPAMLIEDVNAVTGALMLVRKHIFSQIGLLSEEFFIAFEDIDLCYRAKQHGIRVIYCGTASAIHVEGATRGTTKANKNPYWRQKEMEARKKFWIKWGGKIIQ
;
A
#
# COMPACT_ATOMS: atom_id res chain seq x y z
N MET A 1 2.25 3.32 18.41
CA MET A 1 1.31 2.25 17.95
C MET A 1 1.16 2.30 16.43
N ILE A 2 0.82 1.19 15.76
CA ILE A 2 0.62 1.13 14.29
C ILE A 2 -0.87 0.87 13.98
N SER A 3 -1.46 1.68 13.11
CA SER A 3 -2.79 1.39 12.55
C SER A 3 -2.65 0.82 11.14
N VAL A 4 -3.05 -0.44 10.97
CA VAL A 4 -3.00 -1.15 9.69
C VAL A 4 -4.30 -0.92 8.95
N ILE A 5 -4.24 -0.35 7.75
CA ILE A 5 -5.41 -0.05 6.93
C ILE A 5 -5.45 -1.02 5.76
N ILE A 6 -6.52 -1.81 5.69
CA ILE A 6 -6.72 -2.84 4.65
C ILE A 6 -7.98 -2.49 3.85
N PRO A 7 -7.87 -1.82 2.70
CA PRO A 7 -9.01 -1.60 1.81
C PRO A 7 -9.40 -2.89 1.10
N THR A 8 -10.69 -3.12 0.89
CA THR A 8 -11.20 -4.28 0.17
C THR A 8 -12.49 -3.97 -0.59
N VAL A 9 -12.78 -4.77 -1.61
CA VAL A 9 -14.06 -4.80 -2.31
C VAL A 9 -14.26 -6.21 -2.87
N LEU A 10 -15.36 -6.87 -2.54
CA LEU A 10 -15.80 -8.21 -2.98
C LEU A 10 -14.92 -9.42 -2.56
N HIS A 11 -13.83 -9.23 -1.81
CA HIS A 11 -12.81 -10.26 -1.62
C HIS A 11 -12.57 -10.67 -0.16
N THR A 12 -13.51 -11.41 0.42
CA THR A 12 -13.43 -11.85 1.82
C THR A 12 -12.19 -12.71 2.13
N GLU A 13 -11.94 -13.76 1.36
CA GLU A 13 -10.89 -14.74 1.70
C GLU A 13 -9.47 -14.14 1.60
N LEU A 14 -9.26 -13.20 0.68
CA LEU A 14 -8.00 -12.47 0.58
C LEU A 14 -7.76 -11.63 1.86
N VAL A 15 -8.78 -10.90 2.32
CA VAL A 15 -8.69 -10.13 3.57
C VAL A 15 -8.37 -11.04 4.76
N LYS A 16 -9.09 -12.16 4.90
CA LYS A 16 -8.85 -13.13 5.99
C LYS A 16 -7.41 -13.63 5.95
N GLN A 17 -6.91 -14.04 4.78
CA GLN A 17 -5.53 -14.50 4.61
C GLN A 17 -4.50 -13.42 4.95
N CYS A 18 -4.69 -12.20 4.45
CA CYS A 18 -3.81 -11.06 4.71
C CYS A 18 -3.71 -10.78 6.21
N VAL A 19 -4.85 -10.62 6.89
CA VAL A 19 -4.90 -10.33 8.32
C VAL A 19 -4.35 -11.48 9.16
N THR A 20 -4.71 -12.73 8.87
CA THR A 20 -4.17 -13.89 9.59
C THR A 20 -2.65 -13.97 9.44
N SER A 21 -2.12 -13.77 8.22
CA SER A 21 -0.66 -13.77 7.98
C SER A 21 0.04 -12.62 8.70
N PHE A 22 -0.59 -11.44 8.78
CA PHE A 22 -0.09 -10.30 9.55
C PHE A 22 -0.01 -10.63 11.05
N ILE A 23 -1.11 -11.12 11.64
CA ILE A 23 -1.17 -11.46 13.08
C ILE A 23 -0.13 -12.53 13.43
N ASN A 24 0.08 -13.51 12.54
CA ASN A 24 1.03 -14.59 12.77
C ASN A 24 2.51 -14.17 12.64
N THR A 25 2.80 -13.02 12.02
CA THR A 25 4.20 -12.57 11.79
C THR A 25 4.58 -11.33 12.58
N VAL A 26 3.60 -10.62 13.14
CA VAL A 26 3.82 -9.40 13.93
C VAL A 26 3.68 -9.70 15.42
N HIS A 27 4.83 -9.75 16.10
CA HIS A 27 4.93 -9.97 17.54
C HIS A 27 5.51 -8.73 18.24
N GLN A 28 5.12 -8.52 19.50
CA GLN A 28 5.68 -7.48 20.38
C GLN A 28 5.55 -6.04 19.88
N LEU A 29 4.63 -5.78 18.95
CA LEU A 29 4.27 -4.45 18.49
C LEU A 29 2.81 -4.18 18.83
N ALA A 30 2.52 -2.97 19.32
CA ALA A 30 1.15 -2.52 19.53
C ALA A 30 0.57 -2.08 18.19
N TYR A 31 -0.50 -2.76 17.76
CA TYR A 31 -1.20 -2.44 16.52
C TYR A 31 -2.72 -2.59 16.65
N GLU A 32 -3.42 -1.94 15.74
CA GLU A 32 -4.83 -2.19 15.42
C GLU A 32 -4.94 -2.43 13.90
N ILE A 33 -5.96 -3.15 13.48
CA ILE A 33 -6.26 -3.41 12.07
C ILE A 33 -7.62 -2.82 11.75
N ILE A 34 -7.70 -1.99 10.71
CA ILE A 34 -8.92 -1.36 10.23
C ILE A 34 -9.15 -1.85 8.81
N ILE A 35 -10.13 -2.73 8.66
CA ILE A 35 -10.60 -3.23 7.37
C ILE A 35 -11.67 -2.26 6.88
N VAL A 36 -11.50 -1.72 5.68
CA VAL A 36 -12.46 -0.81 5.06
C VAL A 36 -12.98 -1.43 3.77
N ASP A 37 -14.26 -1.80 3.76
CA ASP A 37 -14.94 -2.32 2.59
C ASP A 37 -15.54 -1.21 1.74
N ASP A 38 -15.21 -1.20 0.45
CA ASP A 38 -15.58 -0.16 -0.53
C ASP A 38 -16.86 -0.49 -1.29
N GLY A 39 -17.94 -0.79 -0.56
CA GLY A 39 -19.26 -1.00 -1.13
C GLY A 39 -19.48 -2.38 -1.74
N SER A 40 -19.00 -3.44 -1.08
CA SER A 40 -19.39 -4.81 -1.38
C SER A 40 -20.86 -5.07 -1.12
N THR A 41 -21.35 -6.23 -1.58
CA THR A 41 -22.70 -6.69 -1.25
C THR A 41 -22.88 -6.87 0.26
N ALA A 42 -24.12 -6.71 0.73
CA ALA A 42 -24.45 -6.82 2.15
C ALA A 42 -24.00 -8.16 2.77
N TRP A 43 -24.09 -9.27 2.04
CA TRP A 43 -23.66 -10.58 2.54
C TRP A 43 -22.14 -10.66 2.74
N ILE A 44 -21.34 -10.03 1.87
CA ILE A 44 -19.87 -9.96 2.02
C ILE A 44 -19.50 -9.10 3.23
N GLN A 45 -20.16 -7.94 3.38
CA GLN A 45 -19.93 -7.06 4.53
C GLN A 45 -20.32 -7.74 5.86
N GLN A 46 -21.43 -8.47 5.88
CA GLN A 46 -21.87 -9.24 7.05
C GLN A 46 -20.88 -10.35 7.41
N ASP A 47 -20.37 -11.10 6.43
CA ASP A 47 -19.36 -12.13 6.69
C ASP A 47 -18.05 -11.54 7.23
N LEU A 48 -17.57 -10.44 6.63
CA LEU A 48 -16.37 -9.76 7.09
C LEU A 48 -16.53 -9.13 8.48
N GLN A 49 -17.69 -8.54 8.78
CA GLN A 49 -17.99 -8.00 10.11
C GLN A 49 -17.99 -9.13 11.14
N ALA A 50 -18.76 -10.20 10.91
CA ALA A 50 -18.88 -11.32 11.84
C ALA A 50 -17.52 -11.99 12.10
N TRP A 51 -16.68 -12.13 11.08
CA TRP A 51 -15.32 -12.64 11.23
C TRP A 51 -14.40 -11.66 11.98
N SER A 52 -14.51 -10.35 11.71
CA SER A 52 -13.72 -9.31 12.39
C SER A 52 -14.05 -9.23 13.89
N ASP A 53 -15.32 -9.42 14.27
CA ASP A 53 -15.78 -9.40 15.67
C ASP A 53 -15.15 -10.50 16.52
N LEU A 54 -14.61 -11.56 15.90
CA LEU A 54 -13.86 -12.62 16.59
C LEU A 54 -12.43 -12.19 16.97
N LEU A 55 -11.95 -11.06 16.46
CA LEU A 55 -10.57 -10.59 16.60
C LEU A 55 -10.54 -9.22 17.29
N PRO A 56 -10.15 -9.11 18.58
CA PRO A 56 -10.26 -7.87 19.34
C PRO A 56 -9.40 -6.72 18.80
N GLN A 57 -8.36 -7.02 18.04
CA GLN A 57 -7.48 -6.04 17.39
C GLN A 57 -7.97 -5.60 16.00
N VAL A 58 -9.10 -6.12 15.51
CA VAL A 58 -9.64 -5.83 14.17
C VAL A 58 -10.93 -5.01 14.29
N ARG A 59 -11.02 -3.96 13.48
CA ARG A 59 -12.22 -3.15 13.29
C ARG A 59 -12.63 -3.20 11.83
N PHE A 60 -13.92 -3.45 11.58
CA PHE A 60 -14.51 -3.39 10.24
C PHE A 60 -15.27 -2.07 10.02
N ILE A 61 -15.18 -1.53 8.81
CA ILE A 61 -15.94 -0.37 8.34
C ILE A 61 -16.49 -0.70 6.95
N GLY A 62 -17.82 -0.86 6.85
CA GLY A 62 -18.52 -1.06 5.58
C GLY A 62 -19.01 0.26 4.97
N LYS A 63 -18.55 0.58 3.75
CA LYS A 63 -19.09 1.71 2.97
C LYS A 63 -20.31 1.28 2.16
N THR A 64 -21.12 2.24 1.74
CA THR A 64 -22.34 2.00 0.96
C THR A 64 -22.13 1.98 -0.55
N ALA A 65 -21.01 2.51 -1.04
CA ALA A 65 -20.68 2.59 -2.45
C ALA A 65 -19.17 2.48 -2.68
N ASN A 66 -18.80 2.00 -3.87
CA ASN A 66 -17.43 1.97 -4.34
C ASN A 66 -16.98 3.38 -4.77
N GLU A 67 -16.08 3.96 -4.00
CA GLU A 67 -15.52 5.29 -4.28
C GLU A 67 -14.02 5.27 -4.60
N GLY A 68 -13.42 4.08 -4.68
CA GLY A 68 -12.05 3.89 -5.07
C GLY A 68 -11.07 3.83 -3.90
N PHE A 69 -9.85 3.44 -4.23
CA PHE A 69 -8.80 3.10 -3.28
C PHE A 69 -8.47 4.26 -2.33
N SER A 70 -8.22 5.46 -2.87
CA SER A 70 -7.82 6.63 -2.06
C SER A 70 -8.84 6.97 -0.99
N LYS A 71 -10.13 7.04 -1.35
CA LYS A 71 -11.21 7.33 -0.41
C LYS A 71 -11.37 6.24 0.65
N THR A 72 -11.23 4.99 0.25
CA THR A 72 -11.33 3.83 1.15
C THR A 72 -10.17 3.81 2.15
N VAL A 73 -8.94 4.05 1.70
CA VAL A 73 -7.78 4.19 2.59
C VAL A 73 -7.93 5.42 3.49
N ASN A 74 -8.35 6.57 2.96
CA ASN A 74 -8.56 7.80 3.75
C ASN A 74 -9.59 7.59 4.86
N CYS A 75 -10.69 6.88 4.58
CA CYS A 75 -11.68 6.50 5.59
C CYS A 75 -11.04 5.69 6.73
N GLY A 76 -10.16 4.74 6.42
CA GLY A 76 -9.39 4.00 7.42
C GLY A 76 -8.43 4.89 8.21
N ILE A 77 -7.68 5.78 7.54
CA ILE A 77 -6.74 6.71 8.18
C ILE A 77 -7.45 7.65 9.17
N GLN A 78 -8.67 8.08 8.86
CA GLN A 78 -9.46 8.92 9.77
C GLN A 78 -9.82 8.22 11.08
N HIS A 79 -9.89 6.89 11.08
CA HIS A 79 -10.17 6.07 12.26
C HIS A 79 -8.91 5.54 12.94
N ALA A 80 -7.74 5.68 12.31
CA ALA A 80 -6.46 5.24 12.85
C ALA A 80 -6.10 6.00 14.13
N GLN A 81 -5.62 5.29 15.15
CA GLN A 81 -5.17 5.84 16.43
C GLN A 81 -3.65 5.82 16.59
N GLY A 82 -2.93 5.06 15.76
CA GLY A 82 -1.48 4.89 15.82
C GLY A 82 -0.67 6.09 15.32
N ASP A 83 0.57 6.19 15.77
CA ASP A 83 1.56 7.18 15.30
C ASP A 83 2.05 6.87 13.89
N TYR A 84 1.92 5.60 13.49
CA TYR A 84 2.21 5.10 12.16
C TYR A 84 0.93 4.55 11.53
N VAL A 85 0.77 4.81 10.24
CA VAL A 85 -0.25 4.20 9.39
C VAL A 85 0.45 3.23 8.46
N LEU A 86 0.03 1.98 8.46
CA LEU A 86 0.49 0.99 7.51
C LEU A 86 -0.65 0.70 6.52
N ILE A 87 -0.48 1.11 5.26
CA ILE A 87 -1.40 0.81 4.17
C ILE A 87 -1.00 -0.55 3.58
N VAL A 88 -1.96 -1.47 3.50
CA VAL A 88 -1.72 -2.85 3.02
C VAL A 88 -2.84 -3.26 2.08
N ASN A 89 -2.54 -3.67 0.85
CA ASN A 89 -3.54 -4.28 -0.01
C ASN A 89 -4.02 -5.61 0.58
N ASN A 90 -5.29 -5.95 0.37
CA ASN A 90 -5.91 -7.16 0.90
C ASN A 90 -5.34 -8.48 0.34
N ASP A 91 -4.55 -8.46 -0.72
CA ASP A 91 -3.88 -9.61 -1.36
C ASP A 91 -2.38 -9.71 -1.03
N VAL A 92 -1.95 -9.07 0.07
CA VAL A 92 -0.61 -9.23 0.65
C VAL A 92 -0.59 -10.39 1.65
N VAL A 93 0.45 -11.22 1.58
CA VAL A 93 0.70 -12.33 2.50
C VAL A 93 2.07 -12.14 3.14
N PHE A 94 2.08 -12.07 4.47
CA PHE A 94 3.29 -11.97 5.28
C PHE A 94 3.79 -13.35 5.67
N PHE A 95 5.09 -13.60 5.52
CA PHE A 95 5.67 -14.94 5.73
C PHE A 95 6.91 -14.95 6.64
N GLU A 96 7.50 -13.79 6.92
CA GLU A 96 8.76 -13.68 7.67
C GLU A 96 8.55 -12.80 8.91
N PRO A 97 8.60 -13.34 10.14
CA PRO A 97 8.58 -12.52 11.35
C PRO A 97 9.71 -11.47 11.35
N GLY A 98 9.45 -10.27 11.88
CA GLY A 98 10.45 -9.19 11.91
C GLY A 98 10.34 -8.18 10.76
N TRP A 99 9.57 -8.48 9.71
CA TRP A 99 9.44 -7.61 8.53
C TRP A 99 9.00 -6.18 8.89
N LEU A 100 8.04 -6.03 9.80
CA LEU A 100 7.52 -4.72 10.22
C LEU A 100 8.54 -3.97 11.08
N GLN A 101 9.30 -4.68 11.91
CA GLN A 101 10.39 -4.12 12.70
C GLN A 101 11.47 -3.54 11.78
N HIS A 102 11.84 -4.22 10.69
CA HIS A 102 12.77 -3.67 9.69
C HIS A 102 12.26 -2.36 9.08
N MET A 103 10.96 -2.28 8.73
CA MET A 103 10.37 -1.03 8.24
C MET A 103 10.38 0.08 9.30
N LEU A 104 10.09 -0.25 10.56
CA LEU A 104 10.12 0.71 11.67
C LEU A 104 11.54 1.20 11.98
N VAL A 105 12.55 0.33 11.91
CA VAL A 105 13.95 0.71 12.06
C VAL A 105 14.36 1.67 10.94
N ALA A 106 14.03 1.36 9.69
CA ALA A 106 14.29 2.26 8.56
C ALA A 106 13.58 3.61 8.76
N MET A 107 12.30 3.58 9.13
CA MET A 107 11.50 4.78 9.42
C MET A 107 12.13 5.65 10.50
N ASN A 108 12.62 5.04 11.59
CA ASN A 108 13.17 5.73 12.76
C ASN A 108 14.67 6.03 12.68
N SER A 109 15.34 5.65 11.59
CA SER A 109 16.75 5.97 11.39
C SER A 109 17.02 7.46 11.20
N SER A 110 16.00 8.23 10.81
CA SER A 110 16.08 9.69 10.69
C SER A 110 14.69 10.34 10.83
N PRO A 111 14.57 11.52 11.47
CA PRO A 111 13.28 12.20 11.64
C PRO A 111 12.68 12.75 10.33
N ASP A 112 13.49 12.94 9.29
CA ASP A 112 13.04 13.41 7.97
C ASP A 112 12.43 12.29 7.09
N ILE A 113 12.52 11.02 7.53
CA ILE A 113 11.88 9.89 6.85
C ILE A 113 10.42 9.82 7.28
N GLY A 114 9.51 9.99 6.32
CA GLY A 114 8.06 9.94 6.57
C GLY A 114 7.35 8.75 5.92
N ILE A 115 7.93 8.13 4.90
CA ILE A 115 7.32 7.02 4.14
C ILE A 115 8.36 5.93 3.93
N VAL A 116 7.98 4.68 4.21
CA VAL A 116 8.79 3.47 3.97
C VAL A 116 7.97 2.43 3.22
N GLY A 117 8.49 1.91 2.11
CA GLY A 117 7.93 0.75 1.39
C GLY A 117 8.81 -0.49 1.57
N ALA A 118 8.21 -1.67 1.49
CA ALA A 118 8.92 -2.95 1.59
C ALA A 118 9.20 -3.57 0.22
N ARG A 119 10.09 -4.56 0.16
CA ARG A 119 10.25 -5.42 -1.02
C ARG A 119 9.02 -6.31 -1.17
N LEU A 120 8.33 -6.20 -2.31
CA LEU A 120 7.23 -7.10 -2.64
C LEU A 120 7.68 -8.16 -3.62
N LEU A 121 7.24 -9.39 -3.38
CA LEU A 121 7.50 -10.55 -4.21
C LEU A 121 6.21 -11.02 -4.88
N TYR A 122 6.34 -11.53 -6.09
CA TYR A 122 5.34 -12.39 -6.70
C TYR A 122 5.28 -13.75 -5.99
N PRO A 123 4.19 -14.53 -6.14
CA PRO A 123 4.11 -15.88 -5.59
C PRO A 123 5.21 -16.84 -6.06
N ASN A 124 5.80 -16.58 -7.23
CA ASN A 124 6.95 -17.34 -7.75
C ASN A 124 8.31 -16.87 -7.19
N LEU A 125 8.30 -16.03 -6.14
CA LEU A 125 9.47 -15.46 -5.47
C LEU A 125 10.38 -14.62 -6.37
N THR A 126 9.86 -14.11 -7.48
CA THR A 126 10.52 -13.01 -8.22
C THR A 126 10.09 -11.67 -7.64
N ILE A 127 10.96 -10.68 -7.71
CA ILE A 127 10.70 -9.34 -7.19
C ILE A 127 9.62 -8.65 -8.03
N GLN A 128 8.66 -8.06 -7.35
CA GLN A 128 7.60 -7.23 -7.93
C GLN A 128 7.83 -5.74 -7.65
N HIS A 129 8.33 -5.40 -6.45
CA HIS A 129 8.56 -4.03 -6.02
C HIS A 129 9.93 -3.86 -5.35
N GLY A 130 10.74 -2.95 -5.89
CA GLY A 130 12.02 -2.50 -5.33
C GLY A 130 12.12 -0.98 -5.12
N GLY A 131 10.97 -0.29 -5.04
CA GLY A 131 10.86 1.16 -5.25
C GLY A 131 10.42 1.51 -6.68
N VAL A 132 9.82 2.69 -6.84
CA VAL A 132 9.25 3.16 -8.12
C VAL A 132 10.23 4.11 -8.82
N VAL A 133 10.43 3.87 -10.12
CA VAL A 133 11.29 4.70 -10.98
C VAL A 133 10.56 5.17 -12.23
N PRO A 134 10.77 6.42 -12.67
CA PRO A 134 10.28 6.87 -13.96
C PRO A 134 11.02 6.15 -15.08
N THR A 135 10.32 5.89 -16.17
CA THR A 135 10.86 5.33 -17.41
C THR A 135 10.94 6.42 -18.47
N GLN A 136 11.79 6.21 -19.48
CA GLN A 136 11.99 7.17 -20.58
C GLN A 136 10.72 7.52 -21.37
N LYS A 137 9.65 6.72 -21.26
CA LYS A 137 8.38 6.92 -21.98
C LYS A 137 7.30 7.64 -21.15
N GLY A 138 7.65 8.25 -20.01
CA GLY A 138 6.66 8.87 -19.13
C GLY A 138 5.71 7.84 -18.49
N HIS A 139 6.27 6.69 -18.11
CA HIS A 139 5.62 5.68 -17.27
C HIS A 139 6.44 5.48 -16.00
N PHE A 140 5.86 4.81 -15.02
CA PHE A 140 6.60 4.28 -13.89
C PHE A 140 6.78 2.78 -14.03
N ASP A 141 7.90 2.29 -13.49
CA ASP A 141 8.16 0.88 -13.30
C ASP A 141 8.75 0.66 -11.90
N HIS A 142 8.94 -0.59 -11.53
CA HIS A 142 9.47 -1.00 -10.25
C HIS A 142 10.91 -1.49 -10.41
N ARG A 143 11.82 -0.97 -9.57
CA ARG A 143 13.20 -1.44 -9.54
C ARG A 143 13.24 -2.94 -9.29
N TYR A 144 14.18 -3.61 -9.95
CA TYR A 144 14.46 -5.04 -9.78
C TYR A 144 13.31 -5.99 -10.13
N ARG A 145 12.22 -5.51 -10.77
CA ARG A 145 11.10 -6.35 -11.18
C ARG A 145 11.56 -7.53 -12.04
N GLY A 146 11.11 -8.73 -11.70
CA GLY A 146 11.44 -9.98 -12.37
C GLY A 146 12.78 -10.61 -11.96
N GLN A 147 13.58 -9.95 -11.12
CA GLN A 147 14.79 -10.54 -10.54
C GLN A 147 14.41 -11.55 -9.44
N GLU A 148 15.35 -12.42 -9.06
CA GLU A 148 15.17 -13.36 -7.95
C GLU A 148 15.00 -12.64 -6.60
N ALA A 149 14.27 -13.25 -5.66
CA ALA A 149 14.00 -12.67 -4.34
C ALA A 149 15.26 -12.17 -3.62
N HIS A 150 16.37 -12.90 -3.72
CA HIS A 150 17.62 -12.60 -3.02
C HIS A 150 18.60 -11.77 -3.85
N TYR A 151 18.14 -11.14 -4.95
CA TYR A 151 18.99 -10.27 -5.77
C TYR A 151 19.66 -9.20 -4.88
N PRO A 152 20.99 -9.21 -4.70
CA PRO A 152 21.64 -8.45 -3.62
C PRO A 152 21.35 -6.94 -3.65
N PRO A 153 21.31 -6.26 -4.81
CA PRO A 153 20.94 -4.84 -4.85
C PRO A 153 19.52 -4.54 -4.35
N ALA A 154 18.59 -5.50 -4.42
CA ALA A 154 17.23 -5.33 -3.92
C ALA A 154 17.11 -5.55 -2.40
N MET A 155 18.17 -6.01 -1.73
CA MET A 155 18.18 -6.19 -0.27
C MET A 155 18.62 -4.92 0.47
N LEU A 156 19.00 -3.86 -0.25
CA LEU A 156 19.46 -2.60 0.31
C LEU A 156 18.31 -1.73 0.83
N ILE A 157 18.65 -0.80 1.72
CA ILE A 157 17.77 0.27 2.16
C ILE A 157 18.20 1.54 1.41
N GLU A 158 17.29 2.14 0.65
CA GLU A 158 17.63 3.22 -0.29
C GLU A 158 16.58 4.34 -0.30
N ASP A 159 17.01 5.58 -0.52
CA ASP A 159 16.11 6.65 -0.94
C ASP A 159 15.53 6.36 -2.31
N VAL A 160 14.22 6.59 -2.43
CA VAL A 160 13.50 6.45 -3.70
C VAL A 160 12.58 7.65 -3.93
N ASN A 161 12.06 7.76 -5.15
CA ASN A 161 11.09 8.80 -5.47
C ASN A 161 9.68 8.44 -5.00
N ALA A 162 9.34 7.15 -5.05
CA ALA A 162 8.07 6.66 -4.56
C ALA A 162 8.16 5.17 -4.23
N VAL A 163 7.23 4.72 -3.39
CA VAL A 163 6.95 3.30 -3.11
C VAL A 163 5.48 3.04 -3.40
N THR A 164 5.10 1.77 -3.53
CA THR A 164 3.71 1.42 -3.88
C THR A 164 2.81 1.42 -2.65
N GLY A 165 1.54 1.77 -2.86
CA GLY A 165 0.48 1.69 -1.85
C GLY A 165 0.11 0.26 -1.43
N ALA A 166 0.64 -0.77 -2.09
CA ALA A 166 0.37 -2.16 -1.73
C ALA A 166 0.93 -2.55 -0.36
N LEU A 167 2.06 -1.96 0.06
CA LEU A 167 2.61 -2.09 1.41
C LEU A 167 3.46 -0.86 1.74
N MET A 168 2.86 0.11 2.43
CA MET A 168 3.45 1.42 2.70
C MET A 168 3.26 1.82 4.17
N LEU A 169 4.36 2.02 4.89
CA LEU A 169 4.36 2.57 6.25
C LEU A 169 4.54 4.09 6.16
N VAL A 170 3.69 4.84 6.85
CA VAL A 170 3.67 6.30 6.84
C VAL A 170 3.65 6.82 8.27
N ARG A 171 4.45 7.84 8.58
CA ARG A 171 4.30 8.59 9.85
C ARG A 171 3.01 9.38 9.81
N LYS A 172 2.07 9.11 10.71
CA LYS A 172 0.74 9.72 10.66
C LYS A 172 0.78 11.25 10.70
N HIS A 173 1.71 11.84 11.45
CA HIS A 173 1.80 13.29 11.59
C HIS A 173 2.07 14.02 10.26
N ILE A 174 2.71 13.37 9.27
CA ILE A 174 3.04 14.04 8.00
C ILE A 174 1.79 14.38 7.19
N PHE A 175 0.67 13.68 7.41
CA PHE A 175 -0.59 13.97 6.74
C PHE A 175 -1.11 15.38 7.04
N SER A 176 -0.75 15.97 8.18
CA SER A 176 -1.05 17.38 8.48
C SER A 176 -0.32 18.37 7.57
N GLN A 177 0.84 17.98 7.02
CA GLN A 177 1.68 18.81 6.17
C GLN A 177 1.35 18.60 4.69
N ILE A 178 1.17 17.35 4.29
CA ILE A 178 1.06 16.98 2.88
C ILE A 178 -0.36 16.63 2.44
N GLY A 179 -1.28 16.42 3.38
CA GLY A 179 -2.63 15.89 3.14
C GLY A 179 -2.67 14.37 2.98
N LEU A 180 -3.87 13.79 3.00
CA LEU A 180 -4.09 12.34 2.81
C LEU A 180 -3.83 11.89 1.35
N LEU A 181 -4.23 10.67 0.97
CA LEU A 181 -4.19 10.25 -0.43
C LEU A 181 -5.14 11.13 -1.24
N SER A 182 -4.72 11.55 -2.42
CA SER A 182 -5.54 12.43 -3.26
C SER A 182 -6.72 11.66 -3.84
N GLU A 183 -7.93 12.05 -3.46
CA GLU A 183 -9.19 11.43 -3.90
C GLU A 183 -9.50 11.70 -5.39
N GLU A 184 -8.68 12.50 -6.08
CA GLU A 184 -8.73 12.65 -7.53
C GLU A 184 -8.35 11.34 -8.25
N PHE A 185 -7.54 10.51 -7.59
CA PHE A 185 -7.15 9.19 -8.06
C PHE A 185 -8.09 8.15 -7.46
N PHE A 186 -9.01 7.67 -8.31
CA PHE A 186 -9.88 6.54 -7.94
C PHE A 186 -9.06 5.27 -7.70
N ILE A 187 -8.03 5.05 -8.53
CA ILE A 187 -7.09 3.93 -8.40
C ILE A 187 -5.82 4.18 -9.21
N ALA A 188 -4.68 3.69 -8.71
CA ALA A 188 -3.33 3.93 -9.22
C ALA A 188 -2.88 5.40 -9.17
N PHE A 189 -1.56 5.60 -9.03
CA PHE A 189 -0.88 6.90 -8.93
C PHE A 189 -1.13 7.68 -7.64
N GLU A 190 -2.08 7.30 -6.78
CA GLU A 190 -2.27 7.92 -5.47
C GLU A 190 -1.06 7.78 -4.54
N ASP A 191 -0.36 6.65 -4.63
CA ASP A 191 0.83 6.31 -3.86
C ASP A 191 2.04 7.13 -4.32
N ILE A 192 2.23 7.23 -5.63
CA ILE A 192 3.26 8.07 -6.24
C ILE A 192 2.98 9.55 -5.94
N ASP A 193 1.74 10.00 -6.06
CA ASP A 193 1.35 11.37 -5.74
C ASP A 193 1.65 11.74 -4.28
N LEU A 194 1.31 10.85 -3.33
CA LEU A 194 1.63 11.03 -1.92
C LEU A 194 3.13 11.14 -1.69
N CYS A 195 3.91 10.25 -2.31
CA CYS A 195 5.38 10.27 -2.21
C CYS A 195 5.98 11.55 -2.78
N TYR A 196 5.49 12.03 -3.93
CA TYR A 196 5.98 13.26 -4.54
C TYR A 196 5.61 14.49 -3.70
N ARG A 197 4.40 14.55 -3.13
CA ARG A 197 4.04 15.59 -2.15
C ARG A 197 4.95 15.54 -0.92
N ALA A 198 5.22 14.35 -0.37
CA ALA A 198 6.16 14.21 0.74
C ALA A 198 7.53 14.83 0.42
N LYS A 199 8.09 14.49 -0.74
CA LYS A 199 9.39 15.02 -1.19
C LYS A 199 9.39 16.54 -1.37
N GLN A 200 8.30 17.13 -1.87
CA GLN A 200 8.18 18.60 -1.97
C GLN A 200 8.24 19.31 -0.62
N HIS A 201 7.94 18.61 0.47
CA HIS A 201 8.04 19.10 1.85
C HIS A 201 9.33 18.67 2.55
N GLY A 202 10.33 18.17 1.83
CA GLY A 202 11.59 17.69 2.40
C GLY A 202 11.47 16.36 3.16
N ILE A 203 10.35 15.66 3.01
CA ILE A 203 10.13 14.36 3.66
C ILE A 203 10.66 13.26 2.75
N ARG A 204 11.55 12.42 3.27
CA ARG A 204 12.17 11.32 2.54
C ARG A 204 11.25 10.12 2.45
N VAL A 205 11.40 9.42 1.32
CA VAL A 205 10.72 8.17 0.99
C VAL A 205 11.77 7.10 0.84
N ILE A 206 11.67 6.04 1.64
CA ILE A 206 12.67 4.99 1.72
C ILE A 206 12.07 3.67 1.22
N TYR A 207 12.86 2.95 0.43
CA TYR A 207 12.66 1.55 0.16
C TYR A 207 13.47 0.72 1.16
N CYS A 208 12.83 -0.23 1.84
CA CYS A 208 13.46 -1.13 2.81
C CYS A 208 13.51 -2.56 2.23
N GLY A 209 14.62 -2.91 1.56
CA GLY A 209 14.81 -4.21 0.91
C GLY A 209 14.91 -5.40 1.87
N THR A 210 15.20 -5.14 3.14
CA THR A 210 15.27 -6.15 4.22
C THR A 210 13.90 -6.51 4.80
N ALA A 211 12.84 -5.74 4.51
CA ALA A 211 11.47 -6.11 4.80
C ALA A 211 10.84 -6.72 3.54
N SER A 212 10.14 -7.85 3.66
CA SER A 212 9.47 -8.45 2.51
C SER A 212 8.12 -9.11 2.78
N ALA A 213 7.29 -9.11 1.75
CA ALA A 213 5.99 -9.78 1.73
C ALA A 213 5.66 -10.27 0.31
N ILE A 214 4.77 -11.27 0.20
CA ILE A 214 4.23 -11.71 -1.09
C ILE A 214 3.01 -10.84 -1.39
N HIS A 215 2.90 -10.31 -2.60
CA HIS A 215 1.70 -9.63 -3.08
C HIS A 215 1.15 -10.41 -4.28
N VAL A 216 -0.01 -11.04 -4.08
CA VAL A 216 -0.68 -11.91 -5.06
C VAL A 216 -1.41 -11.03 -6.09
N GLU A 217 -0.63 -10.18 -6.76
CA GLU A 217 -1.09 -9.08 -7.61
C GLU A 217 -2.15 -9.55 -8.61
N GLY A 218 -3.24 -8.79 -8.70
CA GLY A 218 -4.28 -8.99 -9.70
C GLY A 218 -5.23 -10.16 -9.43
N ALA A 219 -5.19 -10.76 -8.23
CA ALA A 219 -6.28 -11.61 -7.74
C ALA A 219 -7.63 -10.86 -7.77
N THR A 220 -7.60 -9.54 -7.64
CA THR A 220 -8.77 -8.65 -7.63
C THR A 220 -8.98 -7.88 -8.95
N ARG A 221 -7.91 -7.60 -9.71
CA ARG A 221 -7.91 -6.66 -10.85
C ARG A 221 -7.58 -7.28 -12.22
N GLY A 222 -6.95 -8.45 -12.25
CA GLY A 222 -6.32 -9.05 -13.44
C GLY A 222 -4.97 -8.38 -13.78
N THR A 223 -3.95 -9.19 -14.08
CA THR A 223 -2.55 -8.73 -14.23
C THR A 223 -2.13 -8.41 -15.67
N THR A 224 -2.81 -8.96 -16.68
CA THR A 224 -2.41 -8.82 -18.09
C THR A 224 -3.43 -8.00 -18.88
N LYS A 225 -3.02 -7.35 -19.97
CA LYS A 225 -3.95 -6.66 -20.90
C LYS A 225 -5.11 -7.56 -21.37
N ALA A 226 -4.91 -8.88 -21.39
CA ALA A 226 -5.91 -9.86 -21.80
C ALA A 226 -6.98 -10.12 -20.72
N ASN A 227 -6.62 -10.03 -19.44
CA ASN A 227 -7.52 -10.37 -18.32
C ASN A 227 -7.88 -9.17 -17.43
N LYS A 228 -7.36 -7.97 -17.73
CA LYS A 228 -7.64 -6.76 -16.95
C LYS A 228 -9.03 -6.24 -17.27
N ASN A 229 -9.88 -6.17 -16.25
CA ASN A 229 -11.25 -5.68 -16.38
C ASN A 229 -11.25 -4.27 -17.02
N PRO A 230 -12.06 -4.02 -18.09
CA PRO A 230 -12.13 -2.73 -18.77
C PRO A 230 -12.42 -1.55 -17.84
N TYR A 231 -13.26 -1.76 -16.80
CA TYR A 231 -13.59 -0.75 -15.80
C TYR A 231 -12.34 -0.24 -15.07
N TRP A 232 -11.54 -1.15 -14.50
CA TRP A 232 -10.31 -0.79 -13.78
C TRP A 232 -9.27 -0.15 -14.71
N ARG A 233 -9.15 -0.68 -15.93
CA ARG A 233 -8.23 -0.13 -16.93
C ARG A 233 -8.59 1.31 -17.31
N GLN A 234 -9.87 1.63 -17.46
CA GLN A 234 -10.31 3.00 -17.74
C GLN A 234 -9.94 3.95 -16.59
N LYS A 235 -10.22 3.55 -15.34
CA LYS A 235 -9.91 4.36 -14.16
C LYS A 235 -8.42 4.64 -14.00
N GLU A 236 -7.56 3.65 -14.25
CA GLU A 236 -6.11 3.86 -14.24
C GLU A 236 -5.64 4.82 -15.35
N MET A 237 -6.24 4.78 -16.54
CA MET A 237 -5.90 5.73 -17.60
C MET A 237 -6.32 7.15 -17.25
N GLU A 238 -7.49 7.32 -16.61
CA GLU A 238 -7.94 8.61 -16.08
C GLU A 238 -6.98 9.13 -15.00
N ALA A 239 -6.61 8.28 -14.03
CA ALA A 239 -5.65 8.60 -12.99
C ALA A 239 -4.28 9.01 -13.57
N ARG A 240 -3.78 8.26 -14.56
CA ARG A 240 -2.54 8.59 -15.26
C ARG A 240 -2.60 9.98 -15.89
N LYS A 241 -3.68 10.32 -16.60
CA LYS A 241 -3.84 11.65 -17.22
C LYS A 241 -3.78 12.75 -16.16
N LYS A 242 -4.53 12.60 -15.06
CA LYS A 242 -4.54 13.56 -13.95
C LYS A 242 -3.15 13.72 -13.33
N PHE A 243 -2.44 12.60 -13.12
CA PHE A 243 -1.10 12.61 -12.55
C PHE A 243 -0.14 13.43 -13.42
N TRP A 244 -0.11 13.21 -14.72
CA TRP A 244 0.79 13.94 -15.62
C TRP A 244 0.40 15.42 -15.80
N ILE A 245 -0.88 15.77 -15.69
CA ILE A 245 -1.30 17.19 -15.61
C ILE A 245 -0.73 17.84 -14.35
N LYS A 246 -0.80 17.15 -13.21
CA LYS A 246 -0.34 17.68 -11.91
C LYS A 246 1.18 17.76 -11.79
N TRP A 247 1.88 16.75 -12.33
CA TRP A 247 3.30 16.53 -12.07
C TRP A 247 4.22 16.64 -13.28
N GLY A 248 3.72 16.63 -14.52
CA GLY A 248 4.56 16.42 -15.71
C GLY A 248 5.75 17.37 -15.87
N GLY A 249 5.63 18.63 -15.43
CA GLY A 249 6.74 19.60 -15.44
C GLY A 249 7.65 19.58 -14.20
N LYS A 250 7.35 18.74 -13.20
CA LYS A 250 7.96 18.72 -11.87
C LYS A 250 8.79 17.45 -11.58
N ILE A 251 8.68 16.42 -12.42
CA ILE A 251 9.35 15.12 -12.23
C ILE A 251 10.80 15.10 -12.81
N ILE A 252 11.18 16.13 -13.57
CA ILE A 252 12.45 16.19 -14.33
C ILE A 252 13.50 17.09 -13.62
N GLN A 253 13.43 17.23 -12.29
CA GLN A 253 14.46 17.91 -11.50
C GLN A 253 15.02 16.97 -10.43
#